data_AF-A0A5N5WX00-F1
#
_entry.id   AF-A0A5N5WX00-F1
#
_cell.length_a   1.000
_cell.length_b   1.000
_cell.length_c   1.000
_cell.angle_alpha   90.00
_cell.angle_beta   90.00
_cell.angle_gamma   90.00
#
_symmetry.space_group_name_H-M   'P 1'
#
loop_
_entity.id
_entity.type
_entity.pdbx_description
1 polymer ?
#
loop_
_entity_poly.entity_id
_entity_poly.type
_entity_poly.pdbx_seq_one_letter_code
_entity_poly.pdbx_strand_id
1 'polypeptide(L)'
;MVSLKNLLKISQRHPRPTASALRASTTVPASGSPFINNSQGASAAVAELSDALGTVFGQIDLDGDLNEQIHVLLGRLDQQASQYENSQLRDEQYAGWECSRGKAQMVSIAYHCARAVYETSSGLPNGSVRSGNWDLKPGHCVHPSTDGTIKAVSFSHVSPIDPETADKDLPVLVVAIRGSASAVDHMVNANYQPQDTGDFIDVSQIASESATILQAHSGFLISAKALDGIVAREIKDYISRNGNRYSHVLFTGHSAGGAVASLLFLRFLSQTSHCKKPGRPPSA
;
A
#
# COMPACT_ATOMS: atom_id res chain seq x y z
N MET A 1 14.61 -19.64 -28.85
CA MET A 1 13.47 -19.87 -27.94
C MET A 1 13.80 -21.07 -27.06
N VAL A 2 13.96 -20.87 -25.75
CA VAL A 2 14.14 -22.00 -24.81
C VAL A 2 12.75 -22.58 -24.54
N SER A 3 12.56 -23.88 -24.79
CA SER A 3 11.29 -24.56 -24.47
C SER A 3 11.05 -24.52 -22.95
N LEU A 4 9.79 -24.29 -22.53
CA LEU A 4 9.38 -24.31 -21.11
C LEU A 4 9.85 -25.59 -20.40
N LYS A 5 9.82 -26.72 -21.10
CA LYS A 5 10.32 -28.02 -20.62
C LYS A 5 11.83 -27.97 -20.30
N ASN A 6 12.63 -27.23 -21.07
CA ASN A 6 14.06 -27.07 -20.81
C ASN A 6 14.34 -26.11 -19.64
N LEU A 7 13.53 -25.06 -19.44
CA LEU A 7 13.62 -24.17 -18.28
C LEU A 7 13.30 -24.90 -16.97
N LEU A 8 12.24 -25.73 -16.97
CA LEU A 8 11.85 -26.53 -15.80
C LEU A 8 12.89 -27.60 -15.45
N LYS A 9 13.54 -28.23 -16.45
CA LYS A 9 14.66 -29.17 -16.23
C LYS A 9 15.86 -28.51 -15.52
N ILE A 10 16.14 -27.24 -15.80
CA ILE A 10 17.22 -26.49 -15.15
C ILE A 10 16.84 -26.21 -13.69
N SER A 11 15.58 -25.81 -13.43
CA SER A 11 15.07 -25.54 -12.09
C SER A 11 15.10 -26.77 -11.18
N GLN A 12 14.72 -27.95 -11.69
CA GLN A 12 14.76 -29.21 -10.92
C GLN A 12 16.18 -29.62 -10.49
N ARG A 13 17.23 -29.16 -11.18
CA ARG A 13 18.63 -29.51 -10.88
C ARG A 13 19.28 -28.65 -9.79
N HIS A 14 18.72 -27.48 -9.44
CA HIS A 14 19.35 -26.54 -8.49
C HIS A 14 18.39 -25.93 -7.44
N PRO A 15 17.76 -26.69 -6.52
CA PRO A 15 16.73 -26.12 -5.65
C PRO A 15 17.21 -25.67 -4.25
N ARG A 16 18.33 -26.18 -3.72
CA ARG A 16 18.56 -26.24 -2.26
C ARG A 16 19.62 -25.33 -1.60
N PRO A 17 20.72 -24.91 -2.26
CA PRO A 17 21.77 -24.13 -1.58
C PRO A 17 21.32 -22.74 -1.10
N THR A 18 20.39 -22.11 -1.83
CA THR A 18 20.01 -20.71 -1.63
C THR A 18 19.10 -20.49 -0.41
N ALA A 19 18.14 -21.38 -0.17
CA ALA A 19 17.19 -21.26 0.95
C ALA A 19 17.87 -21.43 2.32
N SER A 20 18.87 -22.31 2.42
CA SER A 20 19.61 -22.56 3.67
C SER A 20 20.44 -21.34 4.09
N ALA A 21 21.08 -20.66 3.13
CA ALA A 21 21.83 -19.44 3.39
C ALA A 21 20.91 -18.27 3.80
N LEU A 22 19.73 -18.17 3.18
CA LEU A 22 18.71 -17.16 3.51
C LEU A 22 18.07 -17.40 4.88
N ARG A 23 17.95 -18.65 5.34
CA ARG A 23 17.52 -18.97 6.71
C ARG A 23 18.58 -18.63 7.74
N ALA A 24 19.86 -18.76 7.41
CA ALA A 24 20.92 -18.36 8.33
C ALA A 24 20.86 -16.84 8.61
N SER A 25 20.52 -16.02 7.61
CA SER A 25 20.42 -14.57 7.78
C SER A 25 19.20 -14.09 8.59
N THR A 26 18.20 -14.96 8.85
CA THR A 26 17.03 -14.63 9.67
C THR A 26 17.23 -14.87 11.17
N THR A 27 18.33 -15.55 11.57
CA THR A 27 18.61 -15.91 12.97
C THR A 27 19.25 -14.78 13.80
N VAL A 28 19.56 -13.64 13.17
CA VAL A 28 20.13 -12.48 13.86
C VAL A 28 19.02 -11.77 14.65
N PRO A 29 19.22 -11.40 15.93
CA PRO A 29 18.20 -10.70 16.73
C PRO A 29 17.68 -9.46 16.02
N ALA A 30 16.37 -9.19 16.14
CA ALA A 30 15.75 -7.98 15.61
C ALA A 30 16.49 -6.75 16.16
N SER A 31 17.30 -6.13 15.32
CA SER A 31 18.29 -5.12 15.74
C SER A 31 17.68 -3.75 16.10
N GLY A 32 16.35 -3.62 16.02
CA GLY A 32 15.64 -2.34 16.10
C GLY A 32 15.80 -1.45 14.85
N SER A 33 16.69 -1.80 13.91
CA SER A 33 16.85 -1.08 12.65
C SER A 33 15.79 -1.54 11.62
N PRO A 34 14.96 -0.62 11.07
CA PRO A 34 13.97 -0.95 10.06
C PRO A 34 14.53 -1.64 8.82
N PHE A 35 15.73 -1.23 8.37
CA PHE A 35 16.38 -1.83 7.20
C PHE A 35 16.74 -3.30 7.45
N ILE A 36 17.32 -3.60 8.61
CA ILE A 36 17.70 -4.97 8.99
C ILE A 36 16.44 -5.83 9.13
N ASN A 37 15.40 -5.31 9.77
CA ASN A 37 14.12 -6.02 9.91
C ASN A 37 13.51 -6.33 8.54
N ASN A 38 13.52 -5.38 7.61
CA ASN A 38 13.04 -5.60 6.23
C ASN A 38 13.89 -6.63 5.49
N SER A 39 15.21 -6.58 5.62
CA SER A 39 16.13 -7.54 5.00
C SER A 39 15.95 -8.96 5.53
N GLN A 40 15.76 -9.11 6.85
CA GLN A 40 15.47 -10.39 7.47
C GLN A 40 14.11 -10.94 7.03
N GLY A 41 13.06 -10.12 7.08
CA GLY A 41 11.73 -10.51 6.62
C GLY A 41 11.72 -10.92 5.15
N ALA A 42 12.42 -10.16 4.29
CA ALA A 42 12.60 -10.50 2.89
C ALA A 42 13.37 -11.83 2.71
N SER A 43 14.45 -12.05 3.47
CA SER A 43 15.23 -13.29 3.39
C SER A 43 14.38 -14.50 3.79
N ALA A 44 13.58 -14.37 4.84
CA ALA A 44 12.63 -15.40 5.27
C ALA A 44 11.60 -15.71 4.17
N ALA A 45 11.01 -14.67 3.58
CA ALA A 45 10.03 -14.80 2.51
C ALA A 45 10.60 -15.49 1.26
N VAL A 46 11.82 -15.11 0.86
CA VAL A 46 12.49 -15.72 -0.29
C VAL A 46 12.85 -17.17 0.00
N ALA A 47 13.28 -17.51 1.22
CA ALA A 47 13.55 -18.89 1.60
C ALA A 47 12.27 -19.75 1.56
N GLU A 48 11.16 -19.25 2.08
CA GLU A 48 9.86 -19.93 2.03
C GLU A 48 9.37 -20.12 0.59
N LEU A 49 9.43 -19.06 -0.22
CA LEU A 49 9.07 -19.13 -1.64
C LEU A 49 9.95 -20.12 -2.40
N SER A 50 11.26 -20.14 -2.13
CA SER A 50 12.19 -21.06 -2.76
C SER A 50 11.86 -22.52 -2.43
N ASP A 51 11.51 -22.81 -1.17
CA ASP A 51 11.11 -24.16 -0.75
C ASP A 51 9.76 -24.57 -1.35
N ALA A 52 8.80 -23.64 -1.41
CA ALA A 52 7.51 -23.88 -2.05
C ALA A 52 7.66 -24.16 -3.55
N LEU A 53 8.45 -23.34 -4.27
CA LEU A 53 8.75 -23.55 -5.68
C LEU A 53 9.51 -24.86 -5.92
N GLY A 54 10.49 -25.18 -5.07
CA GLY A 54 11.21 -26.46 -5.13
C GLY A 54 10.27 -27.65 -4.97
N THR A 55 9.29 -27.55 -4.07
CA THR A 55 8.26 -28.56 -3.87
C THR A 55 7.35 -28.70 -5.09
N VAL A 56 6.85 -27.58 -5.63
CA VAL A 56 5.98 -27.58 -6.80
C VAL A 56 6.70 -28.12 -8.04
N PHE A 57 7.91 -27.63 -8.33
CA PHE A 57 8.68 -28.10 -9.48
C PHE A 57 9.13 -29.56 -9.36
N GLY A 58 9.31 -30.07 -8.13
CA GLY A 58 9.55 -31.49 -7.89
C GLY A 58 8.32 -32.37 -8.18
N GLN A 59 7.11 -31.80 -8.18
CA GLN A 59 5.86 -32.51 -8.46
C GLN A 59 5.49 -32.50 -9.96
N ILE A 60 6.14 -31.68 -10.78
CA ILE A 60 5.85 -31.63 -12.23
C ILE A 60 6.55 -32.79 -12.94
N ASP A 61 5.76 -33.68 -13.51
CA ASP A 61 6.23 -34.69 -14.46
C ASP A 61 6.42 -34.03 -15.83
N LEU A 62 7.67 -33.88 -16.23
CA LEU A 62 8.03 -33.24 -17.49
C LEU A 62 7.70 -34.09 -18.71
N ASP A 63 7.49 -35.40 -18.54
CA ASP A 63 7.19 -36.32 -19.63
C ASP A 63 5.69 -36.63 -19.77
N GLY A 64 4.87 -36.17 -18.81
CA GLY A 64 3.40 -36.19 -18.85
C GLY A 64 2.77 -34.97 -19.54
N ASP A 65 1.43 -34.88 -19.49
CA ASP A 65 0.69 -33.72 -20.00
C ASP A 65 0.87 -32.52 -19.05
N LEU A 66 1.67 -31.55 -19.50
CA LEU A 66 1.97 -30.32 -18.75
C LEU A 66 0.74 -29.43 -18.58
N ASN A 67 -0.18 -29.40 -19.54
CA ASN A 67 -1.37 -28.54 -19.46
C ASN A 67 -2.31 -29.05 -18.37
N GLU A 68 -2.55 -30.36 -18.34
CA GLU A 68 -3.37 -30.99 -17.29
C GLU A 68 -2.76 -30.75 -15.90
N GLN A 69 -1.45 -30.90 -15.75
CA GLN A 69 -0.75 -30.64 -14.50
C GLN A 69 -0.83 -29.18 -14.05
N ILE A 70 -0.74 -28.22 -14.98
CA ILE A 70 -0.93 -26.79 -14.69
C ILE A 70 -2.36 -26.53 -14.22
N HIS A 71 -3.36 -27.13 -14.87
CA HIS A 71 -4.76 -27.00 -14.45
C HIS A 71 -5.00 -27.56 -13.04
N VAL A 72 -4.36 -28.68 -12.68
CA VAL A 72 -4.40 -29.23 -11.32
C VAL A 72 -3.77 -28.26 -10.32
N LEU A 73 -2.62 -27.65 -10.65
CA LEU A 73 -1.99 -26.64 -9.78
C LEU A 73 -2.86 -25.40 -9.59
N LEU A 74 -3.49 -24.91 -10.66
CA LEU A 74 -4.45 -23.80 -10.59
C LEU A 74 -5.65 -24.15 -9.70
N GLY A 75 -6.21 -25.35 -9.84
CA GLY A 75 -7.31 -25.82 -8.99
C GLY A 75 -6.93 -25.90 -7.51
N ARG A 76 -5.69 -26.31 -7.20
CA ARG A 76 -5.17 -26.29 -5.82
C ARG A 76 -5.04 -24.86 -5.28
N LEU A 77 -4.57 -23.91 -6.08
CA LEU A 77 -4.48 -22.51 -5.67
C LEU A 77 -5.87 -21.93 -5.39
N ASP A 78 -6.85 -22.21 -6.25
CA ASP A 78 -8.24 -21.78 -6.06
C ASP A 78 -8.84 -22.39 -4.77
N GLN A 79 -8.59 -23.67 -4.51
CA GLN A 79 -9.01 -24.34 -3.28
C GLN A 79 -8.33 -23.77 -2.02
N GLN A 80 -7.09 -23.29 -2.11
CA GLN A 80 -6.44 -22.62 -0.98
C GLN A 80 -7.02 -21.22 -0.78
N ALA A 81 -7.23 -20.47 -1.87
CA ALA A 81 -7.84 -19.15 -1.82
C ALA A 81 -9.26 -19.21 -1.22
N SER A 82 -10.05 -20.22 -1.56
CA SER A 82 -11.43 -20.36 -1.06
C SER A 82 -11.55 -20.65 0.44
N GLN A 83 -10.46 -21.02 1.11
CA GLN A 83 -10.46 -21.20 2.57
C GLN A 83 -10.55 -19.88 3.35
N TYR A 84 -10.25 -18.76 2.70
CA TYR A 84 -10.37 -17.45 3.33
C TYR A 84 -11.82 -16.97 3.27
N GLU A 85 -12.36 -16.48 4.40
CA GLU A 85 -13.75 -16.01 4.49
C GLU A 85 -14.05 -14.84 3.54
N ASN A 86 -13.03 -14.07 3.16
CA ASN A 86 -13.10 -12.94 2.24
C ASN A 86 -12.62 -13.29 0.82
N SER A 87 -12.51 -14.58 0.49
CA SER A 87 -12.10 -15.05 -0.84
C SER A 87 -13.11 -14.73 -1.94
N GLN A 88 -14.37 -14.51 -1.56
CA GLN A 88 -15.44 -14.09 -2.45
C GLN A 88 -16.23 -12.95 -1.80
N LEU A 89 -16.67 -12.01 -2.63
CA LEU A 89 -17.66 -11.01 -2.21
C LEU A 89 -19.04 -11.65 -2.34
N ARG A 90 -19.81 -11.70 -1.24
CA ARG A 90 -21.20 -12.15 -1.29
C ARG A 90 -22.08 -11.03 -1.84
N ASP A 91 -22.76 -11.29 -2.95
CA ASP A 91 -23.59 -10.31 -3.65
C ASP A 91 -24.69 -9.71 -2.75
N GLU A 92 -25.18 -10.45 -1.74
CA GLU A 92 -26.21 -9.96 -0.83
C GLU A 92 -25.72 -8.91 0.18
N GLN A 93 -24.40 -8.72 0.33
CA GLN A 93 -23.82 -7.87 1.38
C GLN A 93 -23.50 -6.44 0.93
N TYR A 94 -23.63 -6.15 -0.37
CA TYR A 94 -23.19 -4.87 -0.92
C TYR A 94 -24.26 -4.27 -1.82
N ALA A 95 -24.57 -2.99 -1.60
CA ALA A 95 -25.38 -2.23 -2.54
C ALA A 95 -24.63 -2.11 -3.87
N GLY A 96 -25.36 -2.14 -5.00
CA GLY A 96 -24.80 -1.89 -6.31
C GLY A 96 -23.98 -0.60 -6.33
N TRP A 97 -22.75 -0.67 -6.84
CA TRP A 97 -21.88 0.50 -6.88
C TRP A 97 -22.29 1.43 -8.02
N GLU A 98 -22.84 2.59 -7.67
CA GLU A 98 -23.08 3.69 -8.62
C GLU A 98 -21.93 4.71 -8.58
N CYS A 99 -21.32 4.91 -9.75
CA CYS A 99 -20.26 5.88 -9.96
C CYS A 99 -20.85 7.19 -10.50
N SER A 100 -21.13 8.14 -9.61
CA SER A 100 -21.50 9.51 -10.01
C SER A 100 -20.32 10.21 -10.71
N ARG A 101 -20.62 11.28 -11.46
CA ARG A 101 -19.59 12.09 -12.12
C ARG A 101 -18.52 12.60 -11.14
N GLY A 102 -18.92 13.05 -9.96
CA GLY A 102 -18.00 13.51 -8.92
C GLY A 102 -17.11 12.40 -8.37
N LYS A 103 -17.66 11.20 -8.12
CA LYS A 103 -16.86 10.03 -7.73
C LYS A 103 -15.86 9.64 -8.83
N ALA A 104 -16.30 9.61 -10.09
CA ALA A 104 -15.44 9.32 -11.23
C ALA A 104 -14.30 10.35 -11.36
N GLN A 105 -14.61 11.63 -11.11
CA GLN A 105 -13.63 12.71 -11.09
C GLN A 105 -12.60 12.52 -9.97
N MET A 106 -13.04 12.19 -8.75
CA MET A 106 -12.13 11.92 -7.63
C MET A 106 -11.25 10.70 -7.87
N VAL A 107 -11.79 9.63 -8.47
CA VAL A 107 -11.01 8.45 -8.89
C VAL A 107 -9.98 8.83 -9.95
N SER A 108 -10.35 9.67 -10.93
CA SER A 108 -9.42 10.17 -11.95
C SER A 108 -8.29 10.99 -11.35
N ILE A 109 -8.60 11.91 -10.42
CA ILE A 109 -7.60 12.71 -9.68
C ILE A 109 -6.65 11.80 -8.90
N ALA A 110 -7.20 10.83 -8.14
CA ALA A 110 -6.43 9.86 -7.38
C ALA A 110 -5.46 9.07 -8.29
N TYR A 111 -5.97 8.53 -9.40
CA TYR A 111 -5.19 7.80 -10.39
C TYR A 111 -4.05 8.64 -10.96
N HIS A 112 -4.34 9.87 -11.39
CA HIS A 112 -3.33 10.77 -11.96
C HIS A 112 -2.20 11.03 -10.96
N CYS A 113 -2.52 11.32 -9.70
CA CYS A 113 -1.50 11.57 -8.67
C CYS A 113 -0.71 10.29 -8.33
N ALA A 114 -1.38 9.15 -8.21
CA ALA A 114 -0.74 7.85 -7.94
C ALA A 114 0.22 7.40 -9.04
N ARG A 115 -0.03 7.82 -10.30
CA ARG A 115 0.91 7.61 -11.41
C ARG A 115 2.04 8.63 -11.39
N ALA A 116 1.71 9.91 -11.25
CA ALA A 116 2.65 11.03 -11.31
C ALA A 116 3.79 10.92 -10.28
N VAL A 117 3.53 10.37 -9.09
CA VAL A 117 4.55 10.20 -8.05
C VAL A 117 5.75 9.33 -8.50
N TYR A 118 5.57 8.41 -9.45
CA TYR A 118 6.68 7.64 -10.02
C TYR A 118 7.63 8.54 -10.83
N GLU A 119 7.07 9.43 -11.64
CA GLU A 119 7.81 10.37 -12.49
C GLU A 119 8.50 11.44 -11.63
N THR A 120 7.77 12.07 -10.71
CA THR A 120 8.34 13.12 -9.85
C THR A 120 9.47 12.59 -8.98
N SER A 121 9.34 11.35 -8.48
CA SER A 121 10.39 10.71 -7.68
C SER A 121 11.68 10.44 -8.47
N SER A 122 11.59 10.41 -9.80
CA SER A 122 12.71 10.19 -10.71
C SER A 122 13.40 11.48 -11.15
N GLY A 123 13.01 12.64 -10.58
CA GLY A 123 13.58 13.95 -10.90
C GLY A 123 13.00 14.61 -12.15
N LEU A 124 11.95 14.03 -12.74
CA LEU A 124 11.23 14.67 -13.85
C LEU A 124 10.28 15.73 -13.28
N PRO A 125 10.33 16.98 -13.79
CA PRO A 125 9.41 18.01 -13.38
C PRO A 125 7.99 17.62 -13.81
N ASN A 126 7.07 17.53 -12.85
CA ASN A 126 5.66 17.45 -13.16
C ASN A 126 5.08 18.86 -13.27
N GLY A 127 4.46 19.15 -14.40
CA GLY A 127 3.77 20.42 -14.64
C GLY A 127 2.38 20.44 -14.02
N SER A 128 1.75 21.62 -13.99
CA SER A 128 0.32 21.71 -13.67
C SER A 128 -0.50 20.95 -14.70
N VAL A 129 -1.46 20.14 -14.26
CA VAL A 129 -2.35 19.39 -15.14
C VAL A 129 -3.75 19.98 -15.04
N ARG A 130 -4.29 20.42 -16.18
CA ARG A 130 -5.71 20.81 -16.30
C ARG A 130 -6.45 19.69 -17.01
N SER A 131 -7.54 19.24 -16.40
CA SER A 131 -8.40 18.22 -17.00
C SER A 131 -9.85 18.49 -16.63
N GLY A 132 -10.70 18.63 -17.65
CA GLY A 132 -12.10 18.96 -17.45
C GLY A 132 -12.27 20.27 -16.65
N ASN A 133 -12.86 20.16 -15.46
CA ASN A 133 -13.21 21.27 -14.56
C ASN A 133 -12.24 21.42 -13.38
N TRP A 134 -11.07 20.77 -13.38
CA TRP A 134 -10.10 20.86 -12.29
C TRP A 134 -8.67 21.16 -12.76
N ASP A 135 -7.93 21.84 -11.89
CA ASP A 135 -6.53 22.22 -12.04
C ASP A 135 -5.72 21.58 -10.91
N LEU A 136 -4.75 20.74 -11.28
CA LEU A 136 -3.82 20.10 -10.37
C LEU A 136 -2.49 20.85 -10.40
N LYS A 137 -2.09 21.34 -9.24
CA LYS A 137 -0.79 21.98 -9.00
C LYS A 137 0.08 21.04 -8.16
N PRO A 138 1.20 20.56 -8.69
CA PRO A 138 2.19 19.82 -7.90
C PRO A 138 2.70 20.69 -6.75
N GLY A 139 2.84 20.09 -5.57
CA GLY A 139 3.40 20.73 -4.38
C GLY A 139 4.68 20.02 -3.93
N HIS A 140 4.87 19.94 -2.61
CA HIS A 140 6.04 19.30 -2.02
C HIS A 140 6.12 17.82 -2.43
N CYS A 141 7.35 17.31 -2.60
CA CYS A 141 7.62 15.90 -2.85
C CYS A 141 8.74 15.41 -1.94
N VAL A 142 8.56 14.21 -1.41
CA VAL A 142 9.51 13.50 -0.56
C VAL A 142 10.20 12.45 -1.42
N HIS A 143 11.52 12.45 -1.44
CA HIS A 143 12.32 11.43 -2.10
C HIS A 143 12.37 10.15 -1.27
N PRO A 144 12.45 8.97 -1.92
CA PRO A 144 12.55 7.72 -1.19
C PRO A 144 13.89 7.64 -0.45
N SER A 145 13.89 7.04 0.75
CA SER A 145 15.13 6.79 1.48
C SER A 145 15.92 5.63 0.87
N THR A 146 17.24 5.63 1.10
CA THR A 146 18.13 4.56 0.62
C THR A 146 17.84 3.21 1.27
N ASP A 147 17.24 3.21 2.46
CA ASP A 147 16.84 2.01 3.20
C ASP A 147 15.42 1.52 2.87
N GLY A 148 14.70 2.25 2.01
CA GLY A 148 13.36 1.91 1.54
C GLY A 148 12.23 2.14 2.54
N THR A 149 12.53 2.62 3.75
CA THR A 149 11.51 2.90 4.77
C THR A 149 10.63 4.08 4.35
N ILE A 150 11.23 5.16 3.85
CA ILE A 150 10.51 6.29 3.26
C ILE A 150 10.28 5.97 1.80
N LYS A 151 9.01 5.80 1.44
CA LYS A 151 8.59 5.77 0.03
C LYS A 151 8.50 7.19 -0.52
N ALA A 152 8.62 7.32 -1.83
CA ALA A 152 8.41 8.61 -2.46
C ALA A 152 6.95 9.06 -2.27
N VAL A 153 6.74 10.32 -1.89
CA VAL A 153 5.41 10.89 -1.66
C VAL A 153 5.31 12.22 -2.39
N SER A 154 4.17 12.50 -3.01
CA SER A 154 3.87 13.82 -3.57
C SER A 154 2.60 14.40 -2.96
N PHE A 155 2.64 15.68 -2.67
CA PHE A 155 1.53 16.47 -2.14
C PHE A 155 1.03 17.38 -3.25
N SER A 156 -0.09 17.04 -3.88
CA SER A 156 -0.66 17.82 -4.99
C SER A 156 -1.92 18.56 -4.56
N HIS A 157 -2.05 19.81 -4.97
CA HIS A 157 -3.24 20.61 -4.72
C HIS A 157 -4.17 20.57 -5.92
N VAL A 158 -5.42 20.17 -5.72
CA VAL A 158 -6.41 20.15 -6.79
C VAL A 158 -7.54 21.12 -6.46
N SER A 159 -7.82 22.01 -7.40
CA SER A 159 -8.84 23.06 -7.28
C SER A 159 -9.81 23.00 -8.46
N PRO A 160 -11.06 23.43 -8.28
CA PRO A 160 -11.94 23.62 -9.42
C PRO A 160 -11.41 24.77 -10.28
N ILE A 161 -11.55 24.66 -11.61
CA ILE A 161 -11.22 25.76 -12.54
C ILE A 161 -12.24 26.89 -12.39
N ASP A 162 -13.52 26.53 -12.23
CA ASP A 162 -14.62 27.45 -12.01
C ASP A 162 -15.27 27.17 -10.65
N PRO A 163 -15.21 28.11 -9.68
CA PRO A 163 -15.81 27.97 -8.36
C PRO A 163 -17.34 27.73 -8.39
N GLU A 164 -18.05 28.22 -9.40
CA GLU A 164 -19.53 28.11 -9.47
C GLU A 164 -19.99 26.71 -9.88
N THR A 165 -19.13 25.94 -10.53
CA THR A 165 -19.37 24.54 -10.94
C THR A 165 -18.58 23.54 -10.10
N ALA A 166 -18.01 24.00 -8.98
CA ALA A 166 -17.15 23.21 -8.12
C ALA A 166 -17.91 22.03 -7.52
N ASP A 167 -17.34 20.84 -7.66
CA ASP A 167 -17.76 19.69 -6.87
C ASP A 167 -17.50 19.98 -5.39
N LYS A 168 -18.38 19.52 -4.52
CA LYS A 168 -18.31 19.74 -3.07
C LYS A 168 -17.03 19.18 -2.44
N ASP A 169 -16.40 18.22 -3.11
CA ASP A 169 -15.19 17.53 -2.64
C ASP A 169 -13.90 18.26 -3.04
N LEU A 170 -13.99 19.41 -3.75
CA LEU A 170 -12.88 20.30 -4.09
C LEU A 170 -12.97 21.63 -3.32
N PRO A 171 -11.83 22.24 -2.93
CA PRO A 171 -10.44 21.83 -3.19
C PRO A 171 -9.97 20.68 -2.29
N VAL A 172 -9.01 19.91 -2.81
CA VAL A 172 -8.44 18.73 -2.12
C VAL A 172 -6.92 18.71 -2.17
N LEU A 173 -6.30 18.37 -1.05
CA LEU A 173 -4.90 17.96 -1.00
C LEU A 173 -4.81 16.46 -1.28
N VAL A 174 -4.07 16.07 -2.32
CA VAL A 174 -3.81 14.68 -2.63
C VAL A 174 -2.44 14.27 -2.11
N VAL A 175 -2.42 13.30 -1.19
CA VAL A 175 -1.21 12.64 -0.69
C VAL A 175 -1.04 11.34 -1.46
N ALA A 176 -0.16 11.35 -2.47
CA ALA A 176 0.09 10.19 -3.31
C ALA A 176 1.42 9.52 -2.96
N ILE A 177 1.37 8.20 -2.70
CA ILE A 177 2.52 7.40 -2.28
C ILE A 177 2.90 6.44 -3.40
N ARG A 178 4.19 6.46 -3.76
CA ARG A 178 4.73 5.56 -4.77
C ARG A 178 4.71 4.13 -4.27
N GLY A 179 4.37 3.20 -5.17
CA GLY A 179 4.62 1.78 -4.96
C GLY A 179 6.07 1.40 -5.23
N SER A 180 6.27 0.19 -5.75
CA SER A 180 7.59 -0.39 -5.97
C SER A 180 8.29 0.22 -7.19
N ALA A 181 9.51 0.74 -7.02
CA ALA A 181 10.32 1.23 -8.14
C ALA A 181 11.80 0.81 -8.07
N SER A 182 12.22 0.13 -6.99
CA SER A 182 13.62 -0.25 -6.76
C SER A 182 13.73 -1.63 -6.10
N ALA A 183 14.92 -2.24 -6.16
CA ALA A 183 15.20 -3.50 -5.45
C ALA A 183 14.95 -3.38 -3.94
N VAL A 184 15.27 -2.21 -3.35
CA VAL A 184 15.01 -1.92 -1.93
C VAL A 184 13.50 -1.88 -1.66
N ASP A 185 12.69 -1.30 -2.54
CA ASP A 185 11.23 -1.36 -2.41
C ASP A 185 10.73 -2.81 -2.41
N HIS A 186 11.27 -3.65 -3.31
CA HIS A 186 10.92 -5.07 -3.34
C HIS A 186 11.30 -5.80 -2.05
N MET A 187 12.45 -5.48 -1.45
CA MET A 187 12.86 -6.01 -0.16
C MET A 187 11.85 -5.64 0.94
N VAL A 188 11.44 -4.37 1.03
CA VAL A 188 10.42 -3.94 2.02
C VAL A 188 9.10 -4.69 1.80
N ASN A 189 8.67 -4.82 0.54
CA ASN A 189 7.44 -5.53 0.22
C ASN A 189 7.50 -7.03 0.49
N ALA A 190 8.71 -7.63 0.51
CA ALA A 190 8.89 -9.03 0.85
C ALA A 190 8.85 -9.26 2.38
N ASN A 191 8.93 -8.21 3.20
CA ASN A 191 8.72 -8.30 4.64
C ASN A 191 7.22 -8.35 4.99
N TYR A 192 6.59 -9.50 4.73
CA TYR A 192 5.13 -9.65 4.75
C TYR A 192 4.51 -10.09 6.07
N GLN A 193 5.33 -10.48 7.05
CA GLN A 193 4.84 -10.99 8.34
C GLN A 193 3.83 -10.00 8.96
N PRO A 194 2.65 -10.46 9.39
CA PRO A 194 1.69 -9.59 10.06
C PRO A 194 2.29 -9.00 11.35
N GLN A 195 2.18 -7.68 11.50
CA GLN A 195 2.61 -6.94 12.68
C GLN A 195 1.43 -6.19 13.29
N ASP A 196 1.32 -6.24 14.62
CA ASP A 196 0.34 -5.45 15.35
C ASP A 196 0.52 -3.95 15.08
N THR A 197 -0.61 -3.27 14.83
CA THR A 197 -0.67 -1.84 14.57
C THR A 197 -1.05 -1.02 15.79
N GLY A 198 -1.29 -1.63 16.96
CA GLY A 198 -1.83 -0.93 18.15
C GLY A 198 -0.99 0.24 18.67
N ASP A 199 0.32 0.27 18.39
CA ASP A 199 1.20 1.42 18.71
C ASP A 199 1.10 2.57 17.67
N PHE A 200 0.36 2.36 16.59
CA PHE A 200 0.23 3.26 15.45
C PHE A 200 -1.22 3.64 15.16
N ILE A 201 -2.15 2.70 15.09
CA ILE A 201 -3.57 2.95 14.79
C ILE A 201 -4.39 2.60 16.02
N ASP A 202 -5.02 3.61 16.62
CA ASP A 202 -5.99 3.37 17.70
C ASP A 202 -7.33 2.96 17.10
N VAL A 203 -7.54 1.66 16.96
CA VAL A 203 -8.73 1.06 16.36
C VAL A 203 -10.00 1.43 17.13
N SER A 204 -9.90 1.67 18.44
CA SER A 204 -11.05 2.07 19.28
C SER A 204 -11.65 3.42 18.87
N GLN A 205 -10.87 4.26 18.18
CA GLN A 205 -11.30 5.57 17.67
C GLN A 205 -11.96 5.48 16.29
N ILE A 206 -11.88 4.32 15.62
CA ILE A 206 -12.37 4.10 14.26
C ILE A 206 -13.58 3.16 14.26
N ALA A 207 -13.54 2.09 15.05
CA ALA A 207 -14.58 1.07 15.13
C ALA A 207 -15.10 0.93 16.57
N SER A 208 -16.44 0.86 16.70
CA SER A 208 -17.15 0.88 17.99
C SER A 208 -17.37 -0.52 18.61
N GLU A 209 -16.92 -1.59 17.96
CA GLU A 209 -17.13 -2.97 18.40
C GLU A 209 -15.87 -3.57 19.04
N SER A 210 -16.08 -4.62 19.86
CA SER A 210 -15.07 -5.31 20.67
C SER A 210 -13.75 -5.50 19.93
N ALA A 211 -12.69 -4.86 20.44
CA ALA A 211 -11.43 -4.61 19.75
C ALA A 211 -10.84 -5.88 19.13
N THR A 212 -10.80 -5.91 17.79
CA THR A 212 -9.93 -6.83 17.06
C THR A 212 -8.53 -6.24 17.02
N ILE A 213 -7.51 -7.05 17.29
CA ILE A 213 -6.12 -6.67 17.05
C ILE A 213 -5.96 -6.47 15.53
N LEU A 214 -5.77 -5.22 15.10
CA LEU A 214 -5.50 -4.92 13.70
C LEU A 214 -4.03 -5.22 13.40
N GLN A 215 -3.79 -6.20 12.56
CA GLN A 215 -2.45 -6.50 12.05
C GLN A 215 -2.29 -5.97 10.62
N ALA A 216 -1.08 -5.52 10.29
CA ALA A 216 -0.71 -5.06 8.96
C ALA A 216 0.57 -5.72 8.48
N HIS A 217 0.76 -5.74 7.17
CA HIS A 217 2.01 -6.19 6.55
C HIS A 217 3.21 -5.37 7.08
N SER A 218 4.18 -6.03 7.71
CA SER A 218 5.31 -5.38 8.42
C SER A 218 6.01 -4.30 7.59
N GLY A 219 6.41 -4.62 6.35
CA GLY A 219 7.11 -3.65 5.50
C GLY A 219 6.31 -2.38 5.18
N PHE A 220 4.99 -2.51 4.99
CA PHE A 220 4.12 -1.36 4.74
C PHE A 220 3.84 -0.57 6.01
N LEU A 221 3.71 -1.24 7.16
CA LEU A 221 3.56 -0.58 8.46
C LEU A 221 4.80 0.24 8.82
N ILE A 222 6.00 -0.32 8.62
CA ILE A 222 7.26 0.41 8.78
C ILE A 222 7.28 1.66 7.89
N SER A 223 6.86 1.53 6.63
CA SER A 223 6.81 2.66 5.70
C SER A 223 5.82 3.74 6.14
N ALA A 224 4.63 3.33 6.61
CA ALA A 224 3.62 4.24 7.12
C ALA A 224 4.10 4.98 8.38
N LYS A 225 4.72 4.28 9.33
CA LYS A 225 5.31 4.88 10.54
C LYS A 225 6.38 5.91 10.20
N ALA A 226 7.26 5.61 9.25
CA ALA A 226 8.31 6.52 8.82
C ALA A 226 7.75 7.79 8.14
N LEU A 227 6.60 7.68 7.46
CA LEU A 227 5.95 8.78 6.76
C LEU A 227 5.00 9.62 7.65
N ASP A 228 4.53 9.10 8.79
CA ASP A 228 3.48 9.71 9.64
C ASP A 228 3.77 11.19 9.94
N GLY A 229 4.95 11.49 10.49
CA GLY A 229 5.32 12.86 10.87
C GLY A 229 5.44 13.83 9.69
N ILE A 230 5.85 13.34 8.52
CA ILE A 230 5.99 14.16 7.30
C ILE A 230 4.60 14.47 6.75
N VAL A 231 3.75 13.45 6.61
CA VAL A 231 2.40 13.56 6.08
C VAL A 231 1.52 14.43 7.00
N ALA A 232 1.58 14.21 8.31
CA ALA A 232 0.83 15.00 9.28
C ALA A 232 1.22 16.50 9.23
N ARG A 233 2.50 16.81 9.02
CA ARG A 233 2.98 18.19 8.87
C ARG A 233 2.40 18.84 7.63
N GLU A 234 2.50 18.19 6.47
CA GLU A 234 1.98 18.73 5.20
C GLU A 234 0.46 18.94 5.24
N ILE A 235 -0.28 18.00 5.84
CA ILE A 235 -1.73 18.15 6.03
C ILE A 235 -2.03 19.34 6.95
N LYS A 236 -1.32 19.48 8.08
CA LYS A 236 -1.51 20.60 9.00
C LYS A 236 -1.22 21.95 8.33
N ASP A 237 -0.15 22.02 7.55
CA ASP A 237 0.22 23.19 6.77
C ASP A 237 -0.85 23.55 5.74
N TYR A 238 -1.35 22.55 5.01
CA TYR A 238 -2.44 22.72 4.04
C TYR A 238 -3.72 23.27 4.70
N ILE A 239 -4.14 22.69 5.82
CA ILE A 239 -5.32 23.15 6.58
C ILE A 239 -5.11 24.59 7.07
N SER A 240 -3.93 24.87 7.65
CA SER A 240 -3.62 26.19 8.20
C SER A 240 -3.64 27.29 7.13
N ARG A 241 -3.18 27.00 5.91
CA ARG A 241 -3.21 27.95 4.78
C ARG A 241 -4.61 28.15 4.19
N ASN A 242 -5.52 27.19 4.36
CA ASN A 242 -6.88 27.26 3.81
C ASN A 242 -7.94 27.79 4.79
N GLY A 243 -7.61 27.92 6.08
CA GLY A 243 -8.45 28.56 7.10
C GLY A 243 -9.74 27.79 7.39
N ASN A 244 -10.87 28.50 7.56
CA ASN A 244 -12.21 27.93 7.82
C ASN A 244 -12.87 27.26 6.61
N ARG A 245 -12.19 27.15 5.45
CA ARG A 245 -12.73 26.44 4.30
C ARG A 245 -12.61 24.94 4.53
N TYR A 246 -13.67 24.18 4.19
CA TYR A 246 -13.61 22.72 4.16
C TYR A 246 -12.40 22.31 3.32
N SER A 247 -11.50 21.55 3.96
CA SER A 247 -10.23 21.13 3.39
C SER A 247 -10.26 19.62 3.28
N HIS A 248 -10.48 19.11 2.08
CA HIS A 248 -10.46 17.67 1.85
C HIS A 248 -9.00 17.20 1.72
N VAL A 249 -8.72 16.01 2.26
CA VAL A 249 -7.45 15.32 2.07
C VAL A 249 -7.74 13.94 1.48
N LEU A 250 -7.08 13.62 0.38
CA LEU A 250 -7.23 12.37 -0.35
C LEU A 250 -5.91 11.60 -0.28
N PHE A 251 -5.95 10.41 0.30
CA PHE A 251 -4.83 9.47 0.29
C PHE A 251 -4.94 8.56 -0.92
N THR A 252 -3.83 8.36 -1.64
CA THR A 252 -3.80 7.48 -2.80
C THR A 252 -2.43 6.86 -3.03
N GLY A 253 -2.39 5.79 -3.83
CA GLY A 253 -1.17 5.12 -4.24
C GLY A 253 -1.48 3.89 -5.09
N HIS A 254 -0.51 3.51 -5.91
CA HIS A 254 -0.59 2.28 -6.71
C HIS A 254 0.25 1.16 -6.08
N SER A 255 -0.21 -0.09 -6.17
CA SER A 255 0.48 -1.27 -5.64
C SER A 255 0.79 -1.10 -4.14
N ALA A 256 2.02 -1.36 -3.69
CA ALA A 256 2.47 -1.16 -2.31
C ALA A 256 2.20 0.25 -1.77
N GLY A 257 2.20 1.27 -2.64
CA GLY A 257 1.91 2.65 -2.25
C GLY A 257 0.46 2.82 -1.79
N GLY A 258 -0.48 2.08 -2.38
CA GLY A 258 -1.88 2.06 -1.96
C GLY A 258 -2.05 1.46 -0.57
N ALA A 259 -1.32 0.38 -0.26
CA ALA A 259 -1.35 -0.23 1.07
C ALA A 259 -0.83 0.74 2.15
N VAL A 260 0.28 1.43 1.88
CA VAL A 260 0.84 2.44 2.80
C VAL A 260 -0.11 3.65 2.93
N ALA A 261 -0.74 4.08 1.84
CA ALA A 261 -1.71 5.18 1.86
C ALA A 261 -2.94 4.84 2.72
N SER A 262 -3.44 3.59 2.64
CA SER A 262 -4.53 3.11 3.49
C SER A 262 -4.17 3.12 4.98
N LEU A 263 -2.95 2.69 5.34
CA LEU A 263 -2.49 2.72 6.74
C LEU A 263 -2.39 4.16 7.27
N LEU A 264 -1.87 5.09 6.47
CA LEU A 264 -1.80 6.51 6.84
C LEU A 264 -3.19 7.16 6.93
N PHE A 265 -4.13 6.76 6.07
CA PHE A 265 -5.52 7.19 6.17
C PHE A 265 -6.15 6.73 7.50
N LEU A 266 -6.01 5.45 7.86
CA LEU A 266 -6.50 4.92 9.14
C LEU A 266 -5.85 5.60 10.34
N ARG A 267 -4.52 5.82 10.28
CA ARG A 267 -3.79 6.60 11.29
C ARG A 267 -4.40 7.98 11.46
N PHE A 268 -4.63 8.70 10.36
CA PHE A 268 -5.22 10.04 10.40
C PHE A 268 -6.63 10.01 11.00
N LEU A 269 -7.48 9.05 10.61
CA LEU A 269 -8.80 8.88 11.20
C LEU A 269 -8.73 8.67 12.72
N SER A 270 -7.87 7.76 13.20
CA SER A 270 -7.72 7.48 14.64
C SER A 270 -7.31 8.71 15.48
N GLN A 271 -6.59 9.66 14.87
CA GLN A 271 -6.18 10.90 15.53
C GLN A 271 -7.26 11.99 15.48
N THR A 272 -8.01 12.10 14.38
CA THR A 272 -9.01 13.17 14.22
C THR A 272 -10.23 13.01 15.14
N SER A 273 -10.56 11.79 15.56
CA SER A 273 -11.61 11.51 16.56
C SER A 273 -11.35 12.17 17.92
N HIS A 274 -10.08 12.47 18.25
CA HIS A 274 -9.70 13.20 19.47
C HIS A 274 -10.07 14.69 19.46
N CYS A 275 -10.45 15.26 18.31
CA CYS A 275 -10.74 16.70 18.18
C CYS A 275 -12.23 17.06 18.39
N LYS A 276 -13.08 16.13 18.83
CA LYS A 276 -14.48 16.40 19.22
C LYS A 276 -14.67 16.40 20.75
N LYS A 277 -14.41 17.57 21.37
CA LYS A 277 -15.11 18.25 22.50
C LYS A 277 -14.14 18.92 23.50
N PRO A 278 -14.23 20.25 23.72
CA PRO A 278 -14.31 20.80 25.06
C PRO A 278 -15.79 20.88 25.47
N GLY A 279 -16.11 20.32 26.62
CA GLY A 279 -17.45 20.32 27.19
C GLY A 279 -18.01 21.75 27.32
N ARG A 280 -19.30 21.89 27.01
CA ARG A 280 -20.09 23.06 27.36
C ARG A 280 -20.04 23.20 28.89
N PRO A 281 -19.64 24.34 29.47
CA PRO A 281 -19.69 24.51 30.91
C PRO A 281 -21.15 24.46 31.39
N PRO A 282 -21.41 23.96 32.61
CA PRO A 282 -22.75 23.98 33.17
C PRO A 282 -23.22 25.43 33.30
N SER A 283 -24.41 25.70 32.75
CA SER A 283 -25.14 26.94 32.97
C SER A 283 -25.47 27.07 34.46
N ALA A 284 -25.00 28.16 35.07
CA ALA A 284 -25.52 28.65 36.35
C ALA A 284 -26.91 29.26 36.18
#